data_AF-A0A4Q3UDR3-F1
#
_entry.id   AF-A0A4Q3UDR3-F1
#
_cell.length_a   1.000
_cell.length_b   1.000
_cell.length_c   1.000
_cell.angle_alpha   90.00
_cell.angle_beta   90.00
_cell.angle_gamma   90.00
#
_symmetry.space_group_name_H-M   'P 1'
#
loop_
_entity.id
_entity.type
_entity.pdbx_description
1 polymer ?
#
loop_
_entity_poly.entity_id
_entity_poly.type
_entity_poly.pdbx_seq_one_letter_code
_entity_poly.pdbx_strand_id
1 'polypeptide(L)'
;MLYTFTVAFTLLSDVSIFVDLPDPNSIELAKLYSLEFYRKLRRCLSADGVAVVQATSPFHAKETFLCIRRTMAAAGLRTLPYHDNVPSFGDWGWILANAKGEWRGRGEIEVPTSYLTPELIQRSRAFGRDWLTSGFSDVSTLMQPVVLQRYLDAGWKVE
;
A
#
# COMPACT_ATOMS: atom_id res chain seq x y z
N MET A 1 9.37 18.20 4.92
CA MET A 1 8.32 17.98 5.94
C MET A 1 8.12 16.48 6.06
N LEU A 2 8.95 15.85 6.90
CA LEU A 2 8.96 14.40 7.13
C LEU A 2 7.92 14.12 8.21
N TYR A 3 6.88 13.36 7.87
CA TYR A 3 5.86 13.00 8.85
C TYR A 3 6.27 11.76 9.65
N THR A 4 5.96 11.86 10.93
CA THR A 4 6.35 11.08 12.09
C THR A 4 5.97 9.59 12.03
N PHE A 5 6.90 8.72 12.43
CA PHE A 5 6.63 7.32 12.81
C PHE A 5 5.56 7.26 13.90
N THR A 6 4.40 6.65 13.63
CA THR A 6 3.45 6.30 14.69
C THR A 6 2.94 4.88 14.50
N VAL A 7 3.40 3.97 15.35
CA VAL A 7 2.72 2.70 15.62
C VAL A 7 1.64 3.01 16.65
N ALA A 8 0.42 3.29 16.19
CA ALA A 8 -0.72 3.50 17.09
C ALA A 8 -1.40 2.17 17.40
N PHE A 9 -1.28 1.72 18.65
CA PHE A 9 -2.14 0.70 19.24
C PHE A 9 -3.32 1.43 19.92
N THR A 10 -4.53 1.27 19.39
CA THR A 10 -5.74 1.77 20.05
C THR A 10 -6.71 0.62 20.25
N LEU A 11 -7.13 0.44 21.51
CA LEU A 11 -8.09 -0.54 21.98
C LEU A 11 -9.50 -0.23 21.45
N LEU A 12 -9.83 -0.81 20.31
CA LEU A 12 -11.17 -1.27 19.93
C LEU A 12 -10.94 -2.70 19.40
N SER A 13 -11.97 -3.54 19.29
CA SER A 13 -11.88 -4.94 18.86
C SER A 13 -11.18 -5.19 17.50
N ASP A 14 -10.79 -4.12 16.80
CA ASP A 14 -10.23 -4.11 15.46
C ASP A 14 -8.89 -3.37 15.45
N VAL A 15 -7.77 -4.11 15.41
CA VAL A 15 -6.42 -3.52 15.30
C VAL A 15 -6.22 -3.03 13.88
N SER A 16 -6.00 -1.72 13.73
CA SER A 16 -5.60 -1.09 12.46
C SER A 16 -4.09 -0.85 12.43
N ILE A 17 -3.41 -1.29 11.37
CA ILE A 17 -1.94 -1.15 11.22
C ILE A 17 -1.61 -0.25 10.04
N PHE A 18 -0.85 0.82 10.27
CA PHE A 18 -0.34 1.69 9.21
C PHE A 18 1.15 1.41 8.98
N VAL A 19 1.51 1.10 7.74
CA VAL A 19 2.88 0.86 7.29
C VAL A 19 3.26 2.01 6.35
N ASP A 20 3.91 3.01 6.94
CA ASP A 20 4.43 4.19 6.24
C ASP A 20 5.95 4.11 6.21
N LEU A 21 6.48 3.61 5.10
CA LEU A 21 7.89 3.35 4.91
C LEU A 21 8.41 4.17 3.72
N PRO A 22 9.71 4.51 3.67
CA PRO A 22 10.30 5.09 2.48
C PRO A 22 10.23 4.12 1.30
N ASP A 23 10.21 4.69 0.09
CA ASP A 23 10.25 3.92 -1.16
C ASP A 23 11.42 2.90 -1.18
N PRO A 24 11.24 1.72 -1.80
CA PRO A 24 12.22 0.63 -1.78
C PRO A 24 13.40 0.87 -2.74
N ASN A 25 14.15 1.95 -2.51
CA ASN A 25 15.26 2.40 -3.36
C ASN A 25 16.65 1.87 -2.93
N SER A 26 16.69 1.08 -1.87
CA SER A 26 17.87 0.35 -1.40
C SER A 26 17.51 -1.10 -1.08
N ILE A 27 18.52 -1.96 -0.94
CA ILE A 27 18.31 -3.39 -0.59
C ILE A 27 17.66 -3.51 0.80
N GLU A 28 18.08 -2.68 1.74
CA GLU A 28 17.57 -2.65 3.11
C GLU A 28 16.09 -2.26 3.14
N LEU A 29 15.72 -1.21 2.42
CA LEU A 29 14.34 -0.75 2.32
C LEU A 29 13.47 -1.76 1.57
N ALA A 30 13.96 -2.32 0.47
CA ALA A 30 13.22 -3.31 -0.32
C ALA A 30 12.88 -4.59 0.46
N LYS A 31 13.71 -4.99 1.43
CA LYS A 31 13.41 -6.11 2.34
C LYS A 31 12.17 -5.87 3.22
N LEU A 32 11.82 -4.62 3.48
CA LEU A 32 10.60 -4.25 4.22
C LEU A 32 9.33 -4.40 3.38
N TYR A 33 9.44 -4.62 2.07
CA TYR A 33 8.34 -4.91 1.15
C TYR A 33 8.35 -6.38 0.69
N SER A 34 8.83 -7.28 1.54
CA SER A 34 8.98 -8.71 1.26
C SER A 34 7.74 -9.52 1.64
N LEU A 35 7.60 -10.69 1.02
CA LEU A 35 6.63 -11.71 1.37
C LEU A 35 6.69 -12.08 2.87
N GLU A 36 7.89 -12.21 3.43
CA GLU A 36 8.11 -12.53 4.84
C GLU A 36 7.63 -11.42 5.77
N PHE A 37 7.87 -10.16 5.39
CA PHE A 37 7.34 -9.00 6.10
C PHE A 37 5.81 -9.02 6.10
N TYR A 38 5.17 -9.19 4.94
CA TYR A 38 3.70 -9.20 4.88
C TYR A 38 3.07 -10.44 5.54
N ARG A 39 3.77 -11.58 5.58
CA ARG A 39 3.35 -12.75 6.37
C ARG A 39 3.39 -12.47 7.87
N LYS A 40 4.36 -11.68 8.35
CA LYS A 40 4.39 -11.19 9.75
C LYS A 40 3.24 -10.22 9.98
N LEU A 41 3.04 -9.23 9.10
CA LEU A 41 1.93 -8.28 9.17
C LEU A 41 0.58 -9.00 9.29
N ARG A 42 0.33 -9.99 8.44
CA ARG A 42 -0.91 -10.79 8.46
C ARG A 42 -1.17 -11.48 9.80
N ARG A 43 -0.13 -11.93 10.52
CA ARG A 43 -0.28 -12.56 11.84
C ARG A 43 -0.59 -11.56 12.96
N CYS A 44 -0.29 -10.28 12.74
CA CYS A 44 -0.60 -9.21 13.69
C CYS A 44 -2.02 -8.66 13.51
N LEU A 45 -2.71 -8.98 12.41
CA LEU A 45 -4.07 -8.54 12.17
C LEU A 45 -5.09 -9.45 12.87
N SER A 46 -6.09 -8.85 13.51
CA SER A 46 -7.31 -9.55 13.91
C SER A 46 -8.11 -9.97 12.68
N ALA A 47 -9.18 -10.77 12.88
CA ALA A 47 -10.03 -11.24 11.78
C ALA A 47 -10.62 -10.08 10.95
N ASP A 48 -11.03 -9.01 11.63
CA ASP A 48 -11.61 -7.79 11.07
C ASP A 48 -10.60 -6.63 11.00
N GLY A 49 -9.34 -6.87 11.40
CA GLY A 49 -8.27 -5.88 11.36
C GLY A 49 -7.87 -5.52 9.93
N VAL A 50 -7.47 -4.25 9.76
CA VAL A 50 -7.07 -3.67 8.48
C VAL A 50 -5.64 -3.16 8.56
N ALA A 51 -4.87 -3.37 7.51
CA ALA A 51 -3.58 -2.73 7.30
C ALA A 51 -3.67 -1.73 6.15
N VAL A 52 -2.90 -0.66 6.23
CA VAL A 52 -2.65 0.28 5.13
C VAL A 52 -1.15 0.31 4.88
N VAL A 53 -0.74 0.14 3.62
CA VAL A 53 0.67 0.17 3.22
C VAL A 53 0.85 1.26 2.17
N GLN A 54 1.72 2.25 2.43
CA GLN A 54 2.20 3.15 1.38
C GLN A 54 2.93 2.32 0.30
N ALA A 55 2.66 2.61 -0.97
CA ALA A 55 3.09 1.74 -2.07
C ALA A 55 3.63 2.50 -3.28
N THR A 56 4.26 3.67 -3.05
CA THR A 56 4.76 4.61 -4.06
C THR A 56 3.70 5.06 -5.06
N SER A 57 4.09 5.69 -6.17
CA SER A 57 3.18 6.21 -7.18
C SER A 57 2.66 5.08 -8.09
N PRO A 58 1.34 4.87 -8.23
CA PRO A 58 0.79 3.92 -9.20
C PRO A 58 0.92 4.41 -10.64
N PHE A 59 1.28 5.69 -10.83
CA PHE A 59 1.57 6.29 -12.13
C PHE A 59 3.07 6.21 -12.47
N HIS A 60 3.91 6.90 -11.69
CA HIS A 60 5.35 7.00 -11.97
C HIS A 60 6.11 5.70 -11.68
N ALA A 61 5.69 4.97 -10.65
CA ALA A 61 6.33 3.73 -10.20
C ALA A 61 5.34 2.54 -10.25
N LYS A 62 4.53 2.49 -11.32
CA LYS A 62 3.45 1.53 -11.51
C LYS A 62 3.84 0.08 -11.18
N GLU A 63 4.97 -0.39 -11.72
CA GLU A 63 5.37 -1.79 -11.52
C GLU A 63 5.85 -2.07 -10.09
N THR A 64 6.39 -1.07 -9.39
CA THR A 64 6.68 -1.15 -7.96
C THR A 64 5.39 -1.27 -7.16
N PHE A 65 4.43 -0.38 -7.40
CA PHE A 65 3.12 -0.39 -6.76
C PHE A 65 2.42 -1.75 -6.94
N LEU A 66 2.42 -2.28 -8.17
CA LEU A 66 1.81 -3.57 -8.48
C LEU A 66 2.59 -4.76 -7.90
N CYS A 67 3.93 -4.69 -7.84
CA CYS A 67 4.75 -5.70 -7.19
C CYS A 67 4.48 -5.77 -5.68
N ILE A 68 4.36 -4.63 -5.01
CA ILE A 68 3.98 -4.55 -3.59
C ILE A 68 2.61 -5.20 -3.39
N ARG A 69 1.60 -4.81 -4.17
CA ARG A 69 0.25 -5.38 -4.11
C ARG A 69 0.24 -6.90 -4.28
N ARG A 70 0.96 -7.39 -5.29
CA ARG A 70 1.03 -8.82 -5.59
C ARG A 70 1.78 -9.59 -4.50
N THR A 71 2.81 -8.99 -3.90
CA THR A 71 3.55 -9.58 -2.78
C THR A 71 2.69 -9.65 -1.51
N MET A 72 1.90 -8.61 -1.22
CA MET A 72 0.90 -8.63 -0.14
C MET A 72 -0.15 -9.73 -0.38
N ALA A 73 -0.65 -9.85 -1.61
CA ALA A 73 -1.60 -10.91 -1.97
C ALA A 73 -0.99 -12.31 -1.79
N ALA A 74 0.26 -12.52 -2.20
CA ALA A 74 0.99 -13.79 -2.01
C ALA A 74 1.23 -14.12 -0.52
N ALA A 75 1.24 -13.12 0.37
CA ALA A 75 1.27 -13.33 1.82
C ALA A 75 -0.08 -13.81 2.40
N GLY A 76 -1.13 -13.89 1.57
CA GLY A 76 -2.48 -14.29 1.96
C GLY A 76 -3.33 -13.14 2.50
N LEU A 77 -3.02 -11.90 2.11
CA LEU A 77 -3.84 -10.71 2.39
C LEU A 77 -4.80 -10.47 1.21
N ARG A 78 -6.03 -10.05 1.50
CA ARG A 78 -6.88 -9.44 0.48
C ARG A 78 -6.43 -8.00 0.33
N THR A 79 -6.19 -7.55 -0.90
CA THR A 79 -5.67 -6.21 -1.17
C THR A 79 -6.71 -5.34 -1.88
N LEU A 80 -6.77 -4.07 -1.51
CA LEU A 80 -7.57 -3.05 -2.17
C LEU A 80 -6.68 -1.83 -2.44
N PRO A 81 -6.25 -1.60 -3.70
CA PRO A 81 -5.46 -0.42 -4.03
C PRO A 81 -6.32 0.85 -3.99
N TYR A 82 -5.70 1.96 -3.61
CA TYR A 82 -6.26 3.29 -3.75
C TYR A 82 -5.14 4.32 -3.93
N HIS A 83 -5.48 5.49 -4.43
CA HIS A 83 -4.53 6.54 -4.75
C HIS A 83 -5.17 7.92 -4.64
N ASP A 84 -4.33 8.94 -4.46
CA ASP A 84 -4.76 10.34 -4.55
C ASP A 84 -3.58 11.23 -4.96
N ASN A 85 -3.91 12.43 -5.44
CA ASN A 85 -2.89 13.42 -5.77
C ASN A 85 -2.41 14.14 -4.51
N VAL A 86 -1.16 13.90 -4.12
CA VAL A 86 -0.48 14.61 -3.04
C VAL A 86 0.34 15.75 -3.65
N PRO A 87 0.11 17.03 -3.31
CA PRO A 87 0.70 18.16 -4.03
C PRO A 87 2.22 18.12 -4.21
N SER A 88 2.96 17.60 -3.23
CA SER A 88 4.42 17.48 -3.28
C SER A 88 4.95 16.23 -3.97
N PHE A 89 4.10 15.21 -4.19
CA PHE A 89 4.51 13.89 -4.69
C PHE A 89 3.79 13.47 -5.98
N GLY A 90 2.79 14.23 -6.42
CA GLY A 90 1.92 13.84 -7.53
C GLY A 90 0.97 12.71 -7.13
N ASP A 91 0.63 11.85 -8.10
CA ASP A 91 -0.25 10.72 -7.86
C ASP A 91 0.42 9.68 -6.96
N TRP A 92 -0.09 9.49 -5.75
CA TRP A 92 0.51 8.64 -4.72
C TRP A 92 -0.42 7.49 -4.33
N GLY A 93 0.14 6.32 -4.09
CA GLY A 93 -0.60 5.07 -3.94
C GLY A 93 -0.43 4.42 -2.58
N TRP A 94 -1.50 3.76 -2.18
CA TRP A 94 -1.57 2.94 -0.98
C TRP A 94 -2.34 1.66 -1.26
N ILE A 95 -2.14 0.66 -0.41
CA ILE A 95 -2.84 -0.62 -0.47
C ILE A 95 -3.45 -0.91 0.89
N LEU A 96 -4.78 -0.94 0.92
CA LEU A 96 -5.54 -1.52 2.03
C LEU A 96 -5.39 -3.04 2.00
N ALA A 97 -5.21 -3.65 3.16
CA ALA A 97 -5.09 -5.08 3.33
C ALA A 97 -5.92 -5.59 4.50
N ASN A 98 -6.51 -6.76 4.37
CA ASN A 98 -7.08 -7.49 5.51
C ASN A 98 -6.79 -8.99 5.39
N ALA A 99 -6.93 -9.73 6.51
CA ALA A 99 -6.61 -11.15 6.55
C ALA A 99 -7.73 -12.02 5.94
N LYS A 100 -8.99 -11.76 6.29
CA LYS A 100 -10.18 -12.52 5.83
C LYS A 100 -11.48 -11.71 5.78
N GLY A 101 -11.56 -10.53 6.41
CA GLY A 101 -12.77 -9.73 6.50
C GLY A 101 -13.27 -9.19 5.15
N GLU A 102 -14.54 -8.81 5.11
CA GLU A 102 -15.08 -7.96 4.04
C GLU A 102 -14.63 -6.52 4.24
N TRP A 103 -14.60 -5.72 3.17
CA TRP A 103 -14.36 -4.28 3.29
C TRP A 103 -15.60 -3.64 3.90
N ARG A 104 -15.60 -3.48 5.22
CA ARG A 104 -16.70 -2.89 6.00
C ARG A 104 -16.36 -1.44 6.33
N GLY A 105 -17.33 -0.56 6.16
CA GLY A 105 -17.21 0.88 6.42
C GLY A 105 -18.29 1.61 5.64
N ARG A 106 -19.06 2.48 6.32
CA ARG A 106 -20.19 3.20 5.72
C ARG A 106 -19.77 4.38 4.84
N GLY A 107 -18.49 4.73 4.82
CA GLY A 107 -18.01 5.96 4.19
C GLY A 107 -18.39 7.22 4.98
N GLU A 108 -18.95 7.05 6.17
CA GLU A 108 -19.28 8.14 7.09
C GLU A 108 -17.99 8.58 7.80
N ILE A 109 -17.72 9.88 7.76
CA ILE A 109 -16.59 10.51 8.44
C ILE A 109 -17.17 11.21 9.67
N GLU A 110 -16.95 10.62 10.85
CA GLU A 110 -17.51 11.13 12.12
C GLU A 110 -16.66 12.24 12.75
N VAL A 111 -15.47 12.48 12.21
CA VAL A 111 -14.51 13.48 12.71
C VAL A 111 -14.37 14.64 11.75
N PRO A 112 -14.15 15.88 12.22
CA PRO A 112 -13.85 17.00 11.33
C PRO A 112 -12.57 16.73 10.52
N THR A 113 -12.65 16.90 9.20
CA THR A 113 -11.53 16.71 8.27
C THR A 113 -11.29 17.98 7.46
N SER A 114 -10.02 18.30 7.21
CA SER A 114 -9.63 19.45 6.36
C SER A 114 -9.42 19.07 4.88
N TYR A 115 -9.36 17.77 4.59
CA TYR A 115 -9.07 17.25 3.26
C TYR A 115 -10.06 16.15 2.86
N LEU A 116 -10.19 15.11 3.67
CA LEU A 116 -10.95 13.92 3.33
C LEU A 116 -12.47 14.19 3.27
N THR A 117 -13.12 13.76 2.19
CA THR A 117 -14.59 13.72 2.06
C THR A 117 -15.05 12.31 1.65
N PRO A 118 -16.34 11.94 1.84
CA PRO A 118 -16.86 10.65 1.38
C PRO A 118 -16.66 10.44 -0.13
N GLU A 119 -16.78 11.49 -0.93
CA GLU A 119 -16.58 11.45 -2.38
C GLU A 119 -15.11 11.21 -2.74
N LEU A 120 -14.17 11.82 -2.00
CA LEU A 120 -12.74 11.55 -2.18
C LEU A 120 -12.38 10.11 -1.81
N ILE A 121 -12.96 9.56 -0.73
CA ILE A 121 -12.79 8.14 -0.38
C ILE A 121 -13.26 7.25 -1.54
N GLN A 122 -14.45 7.52 -2.09
CA GLN A 122 -14.98 6.74 -3.20
C GLN A 122 -14.10 6.87 -4.46
N ARG A 123 -13.70 8.10 -4.80
CA ARG A 123 -12.85 8.40 -5.96
C ARG A 123 -11.48 7.73 -5.85
N SER A 124 -10.86 7.72 -4.67
CA SER A 124 -9.49 7.20 -4.48
C SER A 124 -9.31 5.75 -4.92
N ARG A 125 -10.41 4.99 -5.02
CA ARG A 125 -10.43 3.58 -5.41
C ARG A 125 -10.63 3.38 -6.91
N ALA A 126 -10.89 4.45 -7.67
CA ALA A 126 -11.19 4.39 -9.09
C ALA A 126 -9.91 4.49 -9.91
N PHE A 127 -9.57 3.42 -10.61
CA PHE A 127 -8.46 3.39 -11.56
C PHE A 127 -8.99 3.37 -13.00
N GLY A 128 -8.27 4.03 -13.90
CA GLY A 128 -8.50 3.95 -15.33
C GLY A 128 -8.34 2.54 -15.89
N ARG A 129 -8.81 2.34 -17.13
CA ARG A 129 -8.73 1.05 -17.83
C ARG A 129 -7.28 0.56 -17.90
N ASP A 130 -7.07 -0.71 -17.58
CA ASP A 130 -5.76 -1.39 -17.64
C ASP A 130 -4.65 -0.81 -16.75
N TRP A 131 -4.96 0.17 -15.89
CA TRP A 131 -3.95 0.79 -15.03
C TRP A 131 -3.35 -0.23 -14.07
N LEU A 132 -4.18 -1.12 -13.50
CA LEU A 132 -3.75 -2.16 -12.57
C LEU A 132 -3.25 -3.45 -13.25
N THR A 133 -3.09 -3.43 -14.58
CA THR A 133 -2.57 -4.56 -15.36
C THR A 133 -1.04 -4.49 -15.44
N SER A 134 -0.38 -5.62 -15.17
CA SER A 134 1.08 -5.78 -15.25
C SER A 134 1.41 -7.04 -16.05
N GLY A 135 2.51 -7.00 -16.79
CA GLY A 135 3.10 -8.20 -17.42
C GLY A 135 3.93 -9.06 -16.47
N PHE A 136 4.10 -8.62 -15.22
CA PHE A 136 4.98 -9.25 -14.23
C PHE A 136 4.20 -10.04 -13.17
N SER A 137 4.76 -11.19 -12.76
CA SER A 137 4.21 -12.04 -11.69
C SER A 137 5.16 -12.26 -10.50
N ASP A 138 6.35 -11.65 -10.51
CA ASP A 138 7.47 -11.84 -9.56
C ASP A 138 7.26 -11.39 -8.11
N VAL A 139 7.11 -12.29 -7.14
CA VAL A 139 6.87 -11.91 -5.74
C VAL A 139 8.19 -11.48 -5.07
N SER A 140 8.19 -10.34 -4.37
CA SER A 140 9.36 -9.85 -3.64
C SER A 140 9.59 -10.65 -2.36
N THR A 141 10.80 -11.13 -2.12
CA THR A 141 11.17 -11.90 -0.92
C THR A 141 12.38 -11.27 -0.23
N LEU A 142 12.68 -11.66 1.01
CA LEU A 142 13.88 -11.17 1.71
C LEU A 142 15.18 -11.52 0.99
N MET A 143 15.23 -12.69 0.35
CA MET A 143 16.42 -13.18 -0.36
C MET A 143 16.50 -12.64 -1.79
N GLN A 144 15.36 -12.35 -2.39
CA GLN A 144 15.26 -11.80 -3.74
C GLN A 144 14.26 -10.63 -3.74
N PRO A 145 14.69 -9.42 -3.33
CA PRO A 145 13.81 -8.26 -3.19
C PRO A 145 13.54 -7.62 -4.56
N VAL A 146 12.81 -8.31 -5.44
CA VAL A 146 12.56 -7.87 -6.83
C VAL A 146 11.86 -6.51 -6.92
N VAL A 147 11.20 -6.07 -5.86
CA VAL A 147 10.58 -4.73 -5.77
C VAL A 147 11.61 -3.61 -5.94
N LEU A 148 12.87 -3.82 -5.51
CA LEU A 148 13.97 -2.88 -5.75
C LEU A 148 14.21 -2.70 -7.25
N GLN A 149 14.29 -3.81 -7.99
CA GLN A 149 14.50 -3.76 -9.43
C GLN A 149 13.36 -3.02 -10.12
N ARG A 150 12.09 -3.30 -9.74
CA ARG A 150 10.92 -2.60 -10.29
C ARG A 150 10.96 -1.10 -10.02
N TYR A 151 11.46 -0.69 -8.85
CA TYR A 151 11.63 0.72 -8.50
C TYR A 151 12.74 1.39 -9.32
N LEU A 152 13.89 0.75 -9.44
CA LEU A 152 15.00 1.27 -10.23
C LEU A 152 14.65 1.34 -11.72
N ASP A 153 13.90 0.37 -12.24
CA ASP A 153 13.41 0.37 -13.63
C ASP A 153 12.43 1.53 -13.92
N ALA A 154 11.73 2.02 -12.88
CA ALA A 154 10.83 3.17 -12.98
C ALA A 154 11.58 4.52 -13.00
N GLY A 155 12.73 4.61 -12.33
CA GLY A 155 13.46 5.85 -12.07
C GLY A 155 14.17 6.51 -13.26
N TRP A 156 14.11 5.95 -14.47
CA TRP A 156 14.90 6.42 -15.63
C TRP A 156 14.13 6.54 -16.94
N LYS A 157 12.80 6.48 -16.92
CA LYS A 157 11.98 6.81 -18.09
C LYS A 157 11.58 8.27 -18.01
N VAL A 158 12.53 9.15 -18.28
CA VAL A 158 12.23 10.52 -18.74
C VAL A 158 11.70 10.31 -20.16
N GLU A 159 10.42 10.63 -20.39
CA GLU A 159 9.93 10.84 -21.77
C GLU A 159 10.65 12.01 -22.42
#